data_AF-A0A958I8R9-F1
#
_entry.id   AF-A0A958I8R9-F1
#
_cell.length_a   1.000
_cell.length_b   1.000
_cell.length_c   1.000
_cell.angle_alpha   90.00
_cell.angle_beta   90.00
_cell.angle_gamma   90.00
#
_symmetry.space_group_name_H-M   'P 1'
#
loop_
_entity.id
_entity.type
_entity.pdbx_description
1 polymer ?
#
loop_
_entity_poly.entity_id
_entity_poly.type
_entity_poly.pdbx_seq_one_letter_code
_entity_poly.pdbx_strand_id
1 'polypeptide(L)'
;MNEKCPICGLDVYGFEVVFELRNNPAISNFIKLQHPEWNQNNEKICRDCFELYKKEFVDFRDNSEVTDEPTVVKHKNEIKMDDGSDDENASVIVLHGNNIGKRFEIKKNEIIMIGRSSKCDITVAEDNVSRQHAKIYRRQKKFVIEDLGSTNGTFVNTKRIEIQELSDGDIILVGNSILKFISGSNFEHKYHKELYRLATIDGLTQILNKNFFQAKLVEEFSRAKRYGRELSFILMDLDHFHKLNNTYGHLAGDFILRNVASLISRNLRKEDFFGRYGGEEFAILLPEIKIDNAMLLAEKLRSIVEHANFTYEGDRISVTTSIGVSTVTESIANETELVKKADDALYDAKAKGRNKVERA
;
A
#
# COMPACT_ATOMS: atom_id res chain seq x y z
N MET A 1 -18.01 37.06 12.62
CA MET A 1 -18.10 36.66 11.21
C MET A 1 -18.77 35.30 11.20
N ASN A 2 -19.89 35.14 10.49
CA ASN A 2 -20.44 33.81 10.25
C ASN A 2 -19.42 33.02 9.45
N GLU A 3 -19.06 31.83 9.95
CA GLU A 3 -18.10 30.96 9.30
C GLU A 3 -18.78 30.25 8.13
N LYS A 4 -18.07 30.13 7.02
CA LYS A 4 -18.60 29.57 5.77
C LYS A 4 -18.24 28.09 5.66
N CYS A 5 -19.17 27.28 5.17
CA CYS A 5 -18.95 25.89 4.85
C CYS A 5 -17.96 25.81 3.68
N PRO A 6 -16.79 25.17 3.81
CA PRO A 6 -15.83 24.96 2.73
C PRO A 6 -16.38 24.19 1.53
N ILE A 7 -17.42 23.37 1.72
CA ILE A 7 -17.98 22.54 0.65
C ILE A 7 -19.00 23.32 -0.20
N CYS A 8 -19.91 24.06 0.44
CA CYS A 8 -21.02 24.73 -0.27
C CYS A 8 -21.04 26.26 -0.15
N GLY A 9 -20.16 26.86 0.65
CA GLY A 9 -20.07 28.31 0.84
C GLY A 9 -21.23 28.93 1.66
N LEU A 10 -22.11 28.13 2.25
CA LEU A 10 -23.20 28.59 3.12
C LEU A 10 -22.73 28.87 4.54
N ASP A 11 -23.48 29.68 5.29
CA ASP A 11 -23.18 29.94 6.71
C ASP A 11 -23.34 28.67 7.55
N VAL A 12 -22.35 28.39 8.40
CA VAL A 12 -22.40 27.30 9.38
C VAL A 12 -23.05 27.82 10.65
N TYR A 13 -24.28 27.40 10.93
CA TYR A 13 -24.99 27.70 12.17
C TYR A 13 -24.89 26.51 13.13
N GLY A 14 -24.22 26.72 14.27
CA GLY A 14 -24.24 25.79 15.41
C GLY A 14 -23.03 24.84 15.51
N PHE A 15 -22.65 24.57 16.75
CA PHE A 15 -21.57 23.65 17.16
C PHE A 15 -21.94 22.15 16.99
N GLU A 16 -23.17 21.85 16.58
CA GLU A 16 -23.75 20.49 16.65
C GLU A 16 -23.06 19.49 15.70
N VAL A 17 -22.63 19.91 14.50
CA VAL A 17 -22.10 18.97 13.49
C VAL A 17 -20.63 18.59 13.73
N VAL A 18 -19.82 19.50 14.30
CA VAL A 18 -18.40 19.24 14.61
C VAL A 18 -18.27 18.12 15.64
N PHE A 19 -19.20 18.04 16.59
CA PHE A 19 -19.23 16.97 17.59
C PHE A 19 -19.58 15.62 16.95
N GLU A 20 -20.55 15.57 16.03
CA GLU A 20 -20.89 14.34 15.31
C GLU A 20 -19.79 13.85 14.38
N LEU A 21 -19.12 14.76 13.65
CA LEU A 21 -17.97 14.42 12.80
C LEU A 21 -16.78 13.86 13.59
N ARG A 22 -16.52 14.41 14.78
CA ARG A 22 -15.48 13.90 15.69
C ARG A 22 -15.81 12.51 16.23
N ASN A 23 -17.09 12.22 16.39
CA ASN A 23 -17.57 10.92 16.87
C ASN A 23 -17.85 9.91 15.74
N ASN A 24 -17.80 10.33 14.47
CA ASN A 24 -18.02 9.47 13.31
C ASN A 24 -16.94 9.69 12.22
N PRO A 25 -15.72 9.16 12.45
CA PRO A 25 -14.58 9.36 11.55
C PRO A 25 -14.77 8.74 10.16
N ALA A 26 -15.71 7.81 9.98
CA ALA A 26 -16.03 7.23 8.68
C ALA A 26 -16.67 8.26 7.73
N ILE A 27 -17.63 9.03 8.21
CA ILE A 27 -18.27 10.12 7.44
C ILE A 27 -17.24 11.22 7.17
N SER A 28 -16.41 11.56 8.17
CA SER A 28 -15.31 12.52 8.03
C SER A 28 -14.32 12.10 6.92
N ASN A 29 -13.90 10.84 6.89
CA ASN A 29 -12.99 10.34 5.86
C ASN A 29 -13.66 10.23 4.48
N PHE A 30 -14.95 9.89 4.41
CA PHE A 30 -15.71 9.90 3.16
C PHE A 30 -15.80 11.32 2.57
N ILE A 31 -16.08 12.33 3.41
CA ILE A 31 -16.08 13.73 3.01
C ILE A 31 -14.68 14.16 2.54
N LYS A 32 -13.60 13.79 3.24
CA LYS A 32 -12.21 14.07 2.81
C LYS A 32 -11.87 13.46 1.45
N LEU A 33 -12.41 12.27 1.15
CA LEU A 33 -12.18 11.60 -0.13
C LEU A 33 -12.80 12.39 -1.29
N GLN A 34 -13.99 12.96 -1.07
CA GLN A 34 -14.72 13.75 -2.08
C GLN A 34 -14.25 15.21 -2.13
N HIS A 35 -13.76 15.74 -0.99
CA HIS A 35 -13.33 17.12 -0.79
C HIS A 35 -11.96 17.17 -0.08
N PRO A 36 -10.84 16.96 -0.81
CA PRO A 36 -9.50 17.00 -0.24
C PRO A 36 -9.14 18.35 0.43
N GLU A 37 -9.79 19.43 0.00
CA GLU A 37 -9.70 20.78 0.59
C GLU A 37 -10.30 20.86 2.00
N TRP A 38 -11.17 19.90 2.35
CA TRP A 38 -11.74 19.75 3.68
C TRP A 38 -10.76 19.00 4.59
N ASN A 39 -10.13 19.73 5.52
CA ASN A 39 -9.05 19.21 6.36
C ASN A 39 -9.19 19.68 7.82
N GLN A 40 -8.25 19.26 8.68
CA GLN A 40 -8.27 19.55 10.12
C GLN A 40 -8.27 21.06 10.47
N ASN A 41 -7.82 21.92 9.55
CA ASN A 41 -7.81 23.37 9.74
C ASN A 41 -9.14 24.03 9.33
N ASN A 42 -10.05 23.30 8.68
CA ASN A 42 -11.35 23.78 8.22
C ASN A 42 -12.47 22.72 8.36
N GLU A 43 -12.51 21.99 9.48
CA GLU A 43 -13.47 20.88 9.76
C GLU A 43 -14.95 21.32 9.91
N LYS A 44 -15.29 22.51 9.44
CA LYS A 44 -16.65 23.04 9.53
C LYS A 44 -17.43 22.55 8.33
N ILE A 45 -18.65 22.08 8.55
CA ILE A 45 -19.57 21.66 7.51
C ILE A 45 -20.96 22.13 7.93
N CYS A 46 -21.78 22.59 6.99
CA CYS A 46 -23.17 22.90 7.32
C CYS A 46 -23.98 21.60 7.50
N ARG A 47 -25.09 21.68 8.24
CA ARG A 47 -25.97 20.54 8.53
C ARG A 47 -26.50 19.88 7.26
N ASP A 48 -26.81 20.67 6.23
CA ASP A 48 -27.34 20.16 4.96
C ASP A 48 -26.30 19.34 4.20
N CYS A 49 -25.06 19.82 4.09
CA CYS A 49 -23.96 19.04 3.50
C CYS A 49 -23.70 17.78 4.33
N PHE A 50 -23.72 17.87 5.66
CA PHE A 50 -23.50 16.70 6.50
C PHE A 50 -24.57 15.62 6.31
N GLU A 51 -25.86 15.98 6.30
CA GLU A 51 -26.93 15.00 6.06
C GLU A 51 -26.91 14.46 4.61
N LEU A 52 -26.51 15.28 3.64
CA LEU A 52 -26.28 14.83 2.25
C LEU A 52 -25.17 13.78 2.19
N TYR A 53 -23.97 14.06 2.70
CA TYR A 53 -22.85 13.11 2.65
C TYR A 53 -23.08 11.89 3.54
N LYS A 54 -23.83 12.03 4.63
CA LYS A 54 -24.26 10.90 5.46
C LYS A 54 -25.20 9.98 4.69
N LYS A 55 -26.11 10.54 3.88
CA LYS A 55 -26.97 9.76 2.98
C LYS A 55 -26.17 9.15 1.83
N GLU A 56 -25.31 9.93 1.16
CA GLU A 56 -24.43 9.41 0.09
C GLU A 56 -23.48 8.34 0.59
N PHE A 57 -23.00 8.43 1.84
CA PHE A 57 -22.20 7.38 2.46
C PHE A 57 -22.99 6.09 2.66
N VAL A 58 -24.27 6.19 3.04
CA VAL A 58 -25.18 5.04 3.14
C VAL A 58 -25.49 4.48 1.75
N ASP A 59 -25.76 5.31 0.76
CA ASP A 59 -26.04 4.89 -0.62
C ASP A 59 -24.78 4.31 -1.30
N PHE A 60 -23.58 4.81 -1.00
CA PHE A 60 -22.30 4.25 -1.44
C PHE A 60 -22.04 2.87 -0.83
N ARG A 61 -22.43 2.68 0.44
CA ARG A 61 -22.36 1.39 1.13
C ARG A 61 -23.35 0.39 0.52
N ASP A 62 -24.58 0.81 0.27
CA ASP A 62 -25.65 -0.09 -0.18
C ASP A 62 -25.55 -0.40 -1.70
N ASN A 63 -25.02 0.50 -2.53
CA ASN A 63 -24.73 0.22 -3.97
C ASN A 63 -23.44 -0.57 -4.22
N SER A 64 -22.71 -0.95 -3.17
CA SER A 64 -21.59 -1.90 -3.29
C SER A 64 -22.06 -3.36 -3.32
N GLU A 65 -23.38 -3.59 -3.19
CA GLU A 65 -24.07 -4.87 -3.44
C GLU A 65 -25.02 -4.74 -4.65
N VAL A 66 -24.71 -5.44 -5.77
CA VAL A 66 -25.54 -5.72 -6.96
C VAL A 66 -25.65 -4.55 -7.99
N THR A 67 -25.13 -4.62 -9.23
CA THR A 67 -25.50 -5.54 -10.34
C THR A 67 -24.32 -5.81 -11.29
N ASP A 68 -24.00 -7.07 -11.55
CA ASP A 68 -23.31 -7.49 -12.79
C ASP A 68 -24.24 -8.47 -13.53
N GLU A 69 -24.85 -8.02 -14.62
CA GLU A 69 -25.37 -8.94 -15.63
C GLU A 69 -24.17 -9.58 -16.34
N PRO A 70 -24.06 -10.91 -16.38
CA PRO A 70 -22.90 -11.56 -16.96
C PRO A 70 -22.94 -11.45 -18.49
N THR A 71 -21.99 -10.72 -19.06
CA THR A 71 -21.67 -10.89 -20.48
C THR A 71 -20.98 -12.24 -20.64
N VAL A 72 -21.74 -13.21 -21.17
CA VAL A 72 -21.29 -14.58 -21.42
C VAL A 72 -20.18 -14.58 -22.47
N VAL A 73 -18.93 -14.78 -22.04
CA VAL A 73 -17.87 -15.34 -22.89
C VAL A 73 -17.73 -16.81 -22.52
N LYS A 74 -18.21 -17.68 -23.42
CA LYS A 74 -18.11 -19.13 -23.28
C LYS A 74 -16.64 -19.56 -23.28
N HIS A 75 -16.11 -19.93 -22.11
CA HIS A 75 -15.09 -20.96 -22.02
C HIS A 75 -15.55 -22.04 -21.04
N LYS A 76 -15.87 -23.20 -21.61
CA LYS A 76 -16.14 -24.44 -20.87
C LYS A 76 -14.90 -24.82 -20.08
N ASN A 77 -14.98 -24.72 -18.76
CA ASN A 77 -14.28 -25.61 -17.84
C ASN A 77 -15.21 -25.80 -16.65
N GLU A 78 -15.90 -26.94 -16.63
CA GLU A 78 -16.74 -27.38 -15.52
C GLU A 78 -15.84 -27.61 -14.29
N ILE A 79 -15.84 -26.67 -13.35
CA ILE A 79 -15.29 -26.89 -12.01
C ILE A 79 -16.42 -27.53 -11.20
N LYS A 80 -16.21 -28.79 -10.83
CA LYS A 80 -17.10 -29.54 -9.93
C LYS A 80 -17.29 -28.75 -8.64
N MET A 81 -18.55 -28.51 -8.28
CA MET A 81 -18.92 -28.13 -6.92
C MET A 81 -18.62 -29.33 -6.03
N ASP A 82 -17.83 -29.10 -4.98
CA ASP A 82 -17.59 -30.06 -3.92
C ASP A 82 -18.21 -29.47 -2.66
N ASP A 83 -19.29 -30.09 -2.20
CA ASP A 83 -20.26 -29.62 -1.22
C ASP A 83 -19.76 -29.89 0.22
N GLY A 84 -18.47 -29.61 0.49
CA GLY A 84 -17.78 -29.98 1.73
C GLY A 84 -17.32 -28.80 2.61
N SER A 85 -18.17 -28.39 3.56
CA SER A 85 -17.85 -27.69 4.83
C SER A 85 -16.73 -26.62 4.82
N ASP A 86 -17.02 -25.41 4.33
CA ASP A 86 -16.04 -24.30 4.21
C ASP A 86 -16.12 -23.23 5.34
N ASP A 87 -16.69 -23.57 6.49
CA ASP A 87 -17.06 -22.64 7.59
C ASP A 87 -15.94 -22.44 8.65
N GLU A 88 -14.69 -22.79 8.34
CA GLU A 88 -13.62 -22.90 9.36
C GLU A 88 -12.60 -21.76 9.41
N ASN A 89 -12.33 -21.07 8.30
CA ASN A 89 -11.24 -20.08 8.22
C ASN A 89 -11.77 -18.65 8.04
N ALA A 90 -11.26 -17.71 8.84
CA ALA A 90 -11.53 -16.28 8.69
C ALA A 90 -10.23 -15.49 8.60
N SER A 91 -10.32 -14.28 8.08
CA SER A 91 -9.19 -13.37 7.98
C SER A 91 -9.59 -11.92 8.11
N VAL A 92 -8.64 -11.10 8.53
CA VAL A 92 -8.77 -9.66 8.55
C VAL A 92 -7.80 -9.06 7.55
N ILE A 93 -8.30 -8.21 6.66
CA ILE A 93 -7.48 -7.49 5.67
C ILE A 93 -7.43 -6.02 6.06
N VAL A 94 -6.25 -5.43 6.03
CA VAL A 94 -6.08 -3.98 6.22
C VAL A 94 -6.45 -3.28 4.92
N LEU A 95 -7.58 -2.56 4.87
CA LEU A 95 -7.97 -1.75 3.72
C LEU A 95 -7.28 -0.37 3.73
N HIS A 96 -7.02 0.17 4.92
CA HIS A 96 -6.39 1.47 5.10
C HIS A 96 -5.59 1.50 6.41
N GLY A 97 -4.47 2.24 6.43
CA GLY A 97 -3.57 2.37 7.58
C GLY A 97 -2.22 1.68 7.41
N ASN A 98 -1.49 1.49 8.51
CA ASN A 98 -0.20 0.79 8.46
C ASN A 98 -0.42 -0.68 8.08
N ASN A 99 0.36 -1.20 7.13
CA ASN A 99 0.19 -2.54 6.53
C ASN A 99 -0.98 -2.69 5.54
N ILE A 100 -1.36 -1.66 4.76
CA ILE A 100 -2.37 -1.78 3.69
C ILE A 100 -2.20 -3.06 2.85
N GLY A 101 -3.32 -3.79 2.74
CA GLY A 101 -3.52 -5.07 2.07
C GLY A 101 -2.85 -6.28 2.71
N LYS A 102 -2.17 -6.10 3.85
CA LYS A 102 -1.74 -7.25 4.66
C LYS A 102 -2.96 -7.97 5.20
N ARG A 103 -2.92 -9.30 5.11
CA ARG A 103 -3.95 -10.21 5.62
C ARG A 103 -3.46 -10.93 6.86
N PHE A 104 -4.34 -11.05 7.84
CA PHE A 104 -4.11 -11.80 9.07
C PHE A 104 -5.13 -12.92 9.15
N GLU A 105 -4.66 -14.17 9.07
CA GLU A 105 -5.53 -15.35 9.18
C GLU A 105 -5.85 -15.62 10.64
N ILE A 106 -7.12 -15.90 10.93
CA ILE A 106 -7.58 -16.23 12.28
C ILE A 106 -7.80 -17.75 12.33
N LYS A 107 -6.88 -18.47 12.98
CA LYS A 107 -7.01 -19.91 13.17
C LYS A 107 -7.97 -20.24 14.31
N LYS A 108 -8.45 -21.49 14.34
CA LYS A 108 -9.54 -22.00 15.21
C LYS A 108 -9.39 -21.69 16.72
N ASN A 109 -8.15 -21.54 17.22
CA ASN A 109 -7.84 -21.27 18.64
C ASN A 109 -6.95 -20.03 18.84
N GLU A 110 -6.88 -19.14 17.85
CA GLU A 110 -5.99 -17.99 17.88
C GLU A 110 -6.74 -16.72 18.31
N ILE A 111 -6.07 -15.87 19.09
CA ILE A 111 -6.53 -14.53 19.42
C ILE A 111 -5.65 -13.59 18.62
N ILE A 112 -6.26 -12.84 17.71
CA ILE A 112 -5.58 -11.78 16.97
C ILE A 112 -5.68 -10.50 17.78
N MET A 113 -4.54 -10.01 18.25
CA MET A 113 -4.42 -8.75 18.98
C MET A 113 -4.19 -7.59 18.01
N ILE A 114 -4.96 -6.52 18.18
CA ILE A 114 -4.84 -5.28 17.41
C ILE A 114 -4.37 -4.17 18.36
N GLY A 115 -3.35 -3.41 17.97
CA GLY A 115 -2.91 -2.28 18.77
C GLY A 115 -1.62 -1.63 18.28
N ARG A 116 -1.21 -0.55 18.96
CA ARG A 116 0.00 0.21 18.64
C ARG A 116 1.28 -0.52 19.00
N SER A 117 1.24 -1.46 19.94
CA SER A 117 2.43 -2.20 20.34
C SER A 117 2.89 -3.12 19.20
N SER A 118 4.20 -3.17 18.97
CA SER A 118 4.82 -4.15 18.08
C SER A 118 4.65 -5.61 18.52
N LYS A 119 4.09 -5.85 19.72
CA LYS A 119 3.72 -7.18 20.22
C LYS A 119 2.32 -7.63 19.77
N CYS A 120 1.55 -6.77 19.13
CA CYS A 120 0.24 -7.10 18.57
C CYS A 120 0.39 -7.72 17.18
N ASP A 121 -0.44 -8.71 16.86
CA ASP A 121 -0.48 -9.36 15.56
C ASP A 121 -0.75 -8.33 14.45
N ILE A 122 -1.78 -7.49 14.65
CA ILE A 122 -2.07 -6.34 13.79
C ILE A 122 -1.54 -5.08 14.48
N THR A 123 -0.33 -4.69 14.10
CA THR A 123 0.28 -3.45 14.60
C THR A 123 -0.26 -2.24 13.84
N VAL A 124 -0.98 -1.37 14.55
CA VAL A 124 -1.44 -0.06 14.06
C VAL A 124 -0.63 1.04 14.75
N ALA A 125 0.50 1.40 14.15
CA ALA A 125 1.46 2.35 14.74
C ALA A 125 1.01 3.83 14.64
N GLU A 126 -0.12 4.16 15.27
CA GLU A 126 -0.70 5.49 15.32
C GLU A 126 -0.91 5.94 16.79
N ASP A 127 -0.70 7.22 17.09
CA ASP A 127 -0.73 7.72 18.48
C ASP A 127 -2.13 7.69 19.13
N ASN A 128 -3.18 7.70 18.32
CA ASN A 128 -4.58 7.55 18.72
C ASN A 128 -4.99 6.07 18.93
N VAL A 129 -4.05 5.12 18.86
CA VAL A 129 -4.31 3.70 19.10
C VAL A 129 -3.64 3.24 20.39
N SER A 130 -4.43 2.62 21.29
CA SER A 130 -3.93 1.95 22.49
C SER A 130 -2.88 0.88 22.19
N ARG A 131 -1.95 0.66 23.13
CA ARG A 131 -0.89 -0.37 22.98
C ARG A 131 -1.47 -1.75 22.68
N GLN A 132 -2.54 -2.11 23.38
CA GLN A 132 -3.46 -3.20 23.06
C GLN A 132 -4.84 -2.54 22.97
N HIS A 133 -5.49 -2.61 21.81
CA HIS A 133 -6.68 -1.82 21.50
C HIS A 133 -7.91 -2.71 21.41
N ALA A 134 -7.82 -3.77 20.62
CA ALA A 134 -8.90 -4.73 20.45
C ALA A 134 -8.31 -6.13 20.29
N LYS A 135 -9.15 -7.14 20.44
CA LYS A 135 -8.81 -8.52 20.09
C LYS A 135 -9.94 -9.15 19.28
N ILE A 136 -9.58 -10.01 18.35
CA ILE A 136 -10.51 -10.84 17.59
C ILE A 136 -10.24 -12.29 17.94
N TYR A 137 -11.28 -13.03 18.26
CA TYR A 137 -11.18 -14.43 18.64
C TYR A 137 -12.42 -15.21 18.23
N ARG A 138 -12.27 -16.52 18.14
CA ARG A 138 -13.40 -17.41 17.86
C ARG A 138 -14.14 -17.77 19.16
N ARG A 139 -15.46 -17.57 19.18
CA ARG A 139 -16.36 -18.04 20.24
C ARG A 139 -17.36 -19.02 19.62
N GLN A 140 -17.20 -20.31 19.92
CA GLN A 140 -17.94 -21.40 19.26
C GLN A 140 -17.74 -21.40 17.73
N LYS A 141 -18.80 -21.17 16.95
CA LYS A 141 -18.74 -21.10 15.48
C LYS A 141 -18.52 -19.69 14.94
N LYS A 142 -18.66 -18.65 15.76
CA LYS A 142 -18.61 -17.26 15.33
C LYS A 142 -17.30 -16.59 15.72
N PHE A 143 -16.93 -15.56 14.97
CA PHE A 143 -15.82 -14.68 15.32
C PHE A 143 -16.37 -13.46 16.07
N VAL A 144 -15.61 -13.01 17.06
CA VAL A 144 -16.00 -11.92 17.96
C VAL A 144 -14.85 -10.95 18.03
N ILE A 145 -15.16 -9.67 17.95
CA ILE A 145 -14.24 -8.58 18.29
C ILE A 145 -14.61 -7.99 19.64
N GLU A 146 -13.61 -7.71 20.45
CA GLU A 146 -13.74 -7.11 21.78
C GLU A 146 -12.76 -5.95 21.91
N ASP A 147 -13.28 -4.79 22.32
CA ASP A 147 -12.49 -3.62 22.68
C ASP A 147 -11.86 -3.83 24.07
N LEU A 148 -10.58 -3.49 24.21
CA LEU A 148 -9.83 -3.69 25.45
C LEU A 148 -9.76 -2.44 26.33
N GLY A 149 -10.85 -1.67 26.36
CA GLY A 149 -10.90 -0.39 27.07
C GLY A 149 -10.05 0.67 26.37
N SER A 150 -10.11 0.70 25.04
CA SER A 150 -9.30 1.63 24.26
C SER A 150 -9.75 3.08 24.45
N THR A 151 -8.80 4.02 24.38
CA THR A 151 -9.10 5.44 24.61
C THR A 151 -10.08 6.00 23.58
N ASN A 152 -9.92 5.61 22.31
CA ASN A 152 -10.72 6.14 21.20
C ASN A 152 -11.81 5.18 20.71
N GLY A 153 -11.91 3.98 21.30
CA GLY A 153 -12.92 2.98 20.95
C GLY A 153 -12.58 2.19 19.69
N THR A 154 -13.08 0.96 19.67
CA THR A 154 -13.20 0.12 18.47
C THR A 154 -14.58 0.30 17.85
N PHE A 155 -14.67 0.34 16.53
CA PHE A 155 -15.95 0.44 15.84
C PHE A 155 -16.11 -0.68 14.82
N VAL A 156 -17.33 -1.18 14.67
CA VAL A 156 -17.71 -2.12 13.60
C VAL A 156 -18.89 -1.53 12.85
N ASN A 157 -18.78 -1.40 11.52
CA ASN A 157 -19.79 -0.78 10.65
C ASN A 157 -20.28 0.57 11.22
N THR A 158 -19.34 1.43 11.63
CA THR A 158 -19.56 2.76 12.25
C THR A 158 -20.10 2.78 13.69
N LYS A 159 -20.50 1.63 14.25
CA LYS A 159 -20.99 1.55 15.63
C LYS A 159 -19.83 1.27 16.58
N ARG A 160 -19.70 2.08 17.64
CA ARG A 160 -18.74 1.81 18.73
C ARG A 160 -19.15 0.53 19.46
N ILE A 161 -18.19 -0.35 19.71
CA ILE A 161 -18.43 -1.64 20.34
C ILE A 161 -17.62 -1.77 21.63
N GLU A 162 -18.15 -2.56 22.56
CA GLU A 162 -17.35 -3.20 23.62
C GLU A 162 -17.07 -4.65 23.22
N ILE A 163 -18.09 -5.34 22.71
CA ILE A 163 -17.99 -6.68 22.13
C ILE A 163 -19.04 -6.83 21.03
N GLN A 164 -18.66 -7.43 19.90
CA GLN A 164 -19.58 -7.69 18.79
C GLN A 164 -19.19 -8.97 18.03
N GLU A 165 -20.19 -9.75 17.63
CA GLU A 165 -20.01 -10.85 16.67
C GLU A 165 -19.78 -10.28 15.27
N LEU A 166 -18.74 -10.78 14.59
CA LEU A 166 -18.38 -10.37 13.24
C LEU A 166 -19.09 -11.25 12.21
N SER A 167 -19.58 -10.61 11.16
CA SER A 167 -20.15 -11.23 9.96
C SER A 167 -19.25 -10.95 8.76
N ASP A 168 -19.29 -11.83 7.76
CA ASP A 168 -18.54 -11.63 6.52
C ASP A 168 -18.81 -10.24 5.94
N GLY A 169 -17.76 -9.51 5.56
CA GLY A 169 -17.87 -8.15 5.05
C GLY A 169 -17.72 -7.04 6.08
N ASP A 170 -17.81 -7.34 7.38
CA ASP A 170 -17.78 -6.32 8.43
C ASP A 170 -16.52 -5.44 8.39
N ILE A 171 -16.72 -4.13 8.49
CA ILE A 171 -15.65 -3.14 8.53
C ILE A 171 -15.33 -2.79 9.98
N ILE A 172 -14.10 -3.05 10.39
CA ILE A 172 -13.55 -2.75 11.70
C ILE A 172 -12.68 -1.49 11.61
N LEU A 173 -12.92 -0.53 12.49
CA LEU A 173 -12.16 0.71 12.59
C LEU A 173 -11.41 0.75 13.92
N VAL A 174 -10.10 0.98 13.84
CA VAL A 174 -9.19 1.14 14.99
C VAL A 174 -8.24 2.31 14.69
N GLY A 175 -8.42 3.43 15.39
CA GLY A 175 -7.71 4.68 15.02
C GLY A 175 -8.13 5.14 13.63
N ASN A 176 -7.17 5.41 12.75
CA ASN A 176 -7.43 5.69 11.34
C ASN A 176 -7.40 4.42 10.47
N SER A 177 -7.04 3.26 11.02
CA SER A 177 -6.95 2.02 10.26
C SER A 177 -8.32 1.41 10.00
N ILE A 178 -8.57 1.01 8.75
CA ILE A 178 -9.78 0.35 8.29
C ILE A 178 -9.43 -1.09 7.97
N LEU A 179 -10.13 -2.03 8.60
CA LEU A 179 -9.94 -3.46 8.40
C LEU A 179 -11.25 -4.08 7.90
N LYS A 180 -11.18 -5.06 7.00
CA LYS A 180 -12.34 -5.86 6.59
C LYS A 180 -12.22 -7.27 7.15
N PHE A 181 -13.25 -7.72 7.85
CA PHE A 181 -13.37 -9.11 8.26
C PHE A 181 -13.99 -9.93 7.13
N ILE A 182 -13.40 -11.10 6.86
CA ILE A 182 -13.84 -12.02 5.81
C ILE A 182 -13.92 -13.42 6.43
N SER A 183 -15.07 -14.08 6.28
CA SER A 183 -15.34 -15.45 6.72
C SER A 183 -15.97 -16.28 5.61
N GLY A 184 -15.35 -17.42 5.27
CA GLY A 184 -15.91 -18.40 4.33
C GLY A 184 -15.45 -18.25 2.87
N SER A 185 -15.41 -19.41 2.19
CA SER A 185 -14.99 -19.73 0.81
C SER A 185 -13.72 -19.08 0.24
N ASN A 186 -12.88 -19.91 -0.37
CA ASN A 186 -11.61 -19.54 -1.03
C ASN A 186 -11.73 -18.51 -2.17
N PHE A 187 -12.95 -18.06 -2.54
CA PHE A 187 -13.21 -17.22 -3.71
C PHE A 187 -12.96 -15.74 -3.46
N GLU A 188 -13.53 -15.13 -2.40
CA GLU A 188 -13.23 -13.72 -2.07
C GLU A 188 -11.75 -13.57 -1.68
N HIS A 189 -11.16 -14.61 -1.06
CA HIS A 189 -9.73 -14.66 -0.78
C HIS A 189 -8.87 -14.54 -2.06
N LYS A 190 -9.19 -15.31 -3.11
CA LYS A 190 -8.49 -15.22 -4.40
C LYS A 190 -8.73 -13.88 -5.08
N TYR A 191 -9.96 -13.38 -5.03
CA TYR A 191 -10.34 -12.12 -5.65
C TYR A 191 -9.63 -10.92 -5.00
N HIS A 192 -9.67 -10.78 -3.68
CA HIS A 192 -8.97 -9.71 -2.97
C HIS A 192 -7.45 -9.81 -3.07
N LYS A 193 -6.91 -11.03 -3.04
CA LYS A 193 -5.47 -11.24 -3.26
C LYS A 193 -5.07 -10.78 -4.66
N GLU A 194 -5.89 -11.06 -5.67
CA GLU A 194 -5.63 -10.62 -7.02
C GLU A 194 -5.84 -9.11 -7.17
N LEU A 195 -6.87 -8.52 -6.57
CA LEU A 195 -7.06 -7.07 -6.53
C LEU A 195 -5.88 -6.35 -5.86
N TYR A 196 -5.41 -6.85 -4.72
CA TYR A 196 -4.22 -6.32 -4.06
C TYR A 196 -2.99 -6.46 -4.93
N ARG A 197 -2.80 -7.61 -5.58
CA ARG A 197 -1.70 -7.83 -6.51
C ARG A 197 -1.75 -6.83 -7.66
N LEU A 198 -2.91 -6.65 -8.31
CA LEU A 198 -3.10 -5.69 -9.40
C LEU A 198 -2.88 -4.24 -8.94
N ALA A 199 -3.27 -3.92 -7.70
CA ALA A 199 -3.10 -2.58 -7.13
C ALA A 199 -1.66 -2.27 -6.71
N THR A 200 -0.83 -3.29 -6.42
CA THR A 200 0.51 -3.09 -5.82
C THR A 200 1.68 -3.58 -6.67
N ILE A 201 1.45 -4.48 -7.62
CA ILE A 201 2.49 -5.15 -8.41
C ILE A 201 2.41 -4.72 -9.87
N ASP A 202 3.58 -4.48 -10.49
CA ASP A 202 3.70 -4.26 -11.92
C ASP A 202 3.41 -5.57 -12.69
N GLY A 203 2.46 -5.51 -13.61
CA GLY A 203 1.98 -6.68 -14.34
C GLY A 203 3.06 -7.37 -15.18
N LEU A 204 4.04 -6.62 -15.69
CA LEU A 204 5.13 -7.18 -16.49
C LEU A 204 6.20 -7.82 -15.60
N THR A 205 6.76 -7.05 -14.68
CA THR A 205 8.00 -7.37 -13.96
C THR A 205 7.78 -8.06 -12.61
N GLN A 206 6.54 -8.10 -12.11
CA GLN A 206 6.16 -8.77 -10.86
C GLN A 206 6.82 -8.20 -9.59
N ILE A 207 7.31 -6.96 -9.64
CA ILE A 207 7.80 -6.18 -8.50
C ILE A 207 6.80 -5.05 -8.18
N LEU A 208 7.07 -4.19 -7.19
CA LEU A 208 6.13 -3.13 -6.85
C LEU A 208 5.88 -2.20 -8.03
N ASN A 209 4.64 -1.80 -8.23
CA ASN A 209 4.32 -0.73 -9.18
C ASN A 209 4.73 0.64 -8.61
N LYS A 210 4.79 1.65 -9.47
CA LYS A 210 5.20 3.01 -9.11
C LYS A 210 4.40 3.59 -7.95
N ASN A 211 3.08 3.47 -7.99
CA ASN A 211 2.19 4.08 -7.00
C ASN A 211 2.43 3.50 -5.60
N PHE A 212 2.49 2.17 -5.50
CA PHE A 212 2.71 1.52 -4.22
C PHE A 212 4.14 1.71 -3.71
N PHE A 213 5.14 1.72 -4.59
CA PHE A 213 6.51 2.05 -4.23
C PHE A 213 6.63 3.48 -3.68
N GLN A 214 5.99 4.46 -4.31
CA GLN A 214 5.96 5.85 -3.82
C GLN A 214 5.28 5.97 -2.45
N ALA A 215 4.18 5.26 -2.22
CA ALA A 215 3.57 5.21 -0.89
C ALA A 215 4.53 4.68 0.18
N LYS A 216 5.31 3.63 -0.15
CA LYS A 216 6.34 3.09 0.74
C LYS A 216 7.51 4.03 1.00
N LEU A 217 7.93 4.78 -0.03
CA LEU A 217 8.94 5.82 0.11
C LEU A 217 8.52 6.89 1.13
N VAL A 218 7.28 7.40 1.03
CA VAL A 218 6.75 8.40 1.98
C VAL A 218 6.73 7.85 3.41
N GLU A 219 6.24 6.62 3.58
CA GLU A 219 6.15 5.93 4.88
C GLU A 219 7.54 5.80 5.54
N GLU A 220 8.50 5.21 4.83
CA GLU A 220 9.83 4.94 5.37
C GLU A 220 10.68 6.21 5.51
N PHE A 221 10.51 7.22 4.64
CA PHE A 221 11.17 8.52 4.82
C PHE A 221 10.73 9.20 6.12
N SER A 222 9.42 9.27 6.36
CA SER A 222 8.86 9.82 7.60
C SER A 222 9.38 9.08 8.82
N ARG A 223 9.45 7.74 8.75
CA ARG A 223 10.00 6.89 9.80
C ARG A 223 11.49 7.16 10.04
N ALA A 224 12.28 7.26 8.98
CA ALA A 224 13.71 7.55 9.04
C ALA A 224 13.98 8.90 9.72
N LYS A 225 13.28 9.97 9.29
CA LYS A 225 13.38 11.29 9.90
C LYS A 225 12.96 11.31 11.37
N ARG A 226 11.83 10.69 11.71
CA ARG A 226 11.30 10.67 13.08
C ARG A 226 12.24 9.98 14.07
N TYR A 227 12.93 8.92 13.65
CA TYR A 227 13.75 8.10 14.54
C TYR A 227 15.26 8.26 14.32
N GLY A 228 15.69 9.15 13.43
CA GLY A 228 17.11 9.31 13.07
C GLY A 228 17.73 8.04 12.50
N ARG A 229 16.97 7.28 11.69
CA ARG A 229 17.41 6.02 11.10
C ARG A 229 17.95 6.24 9.70
N GLU A 230 18.88 5.38 9.31
CA GLU A 230 19.44 5.35 7.95
C GLU A 230 18.38 4.90 6.95
N LEU A 231 18.30 5.58 5.81
CA LEU A 231 17.43 5.19 4.69
C LEU A 231 18.12 5.59 3.40
N SER A 232 18.50 4.59 2.60
CA SER A 232 19.10 4.82 1.29
C SER A 232 18.09 4.56 0.17
N PHE A 233 18.24 5.29 -0.92
CA PHE A 233 17.44 5.21 -2.11
C PHE A 233 18.35 5.01 -3.33
N ILE A 234 17.98 4.07 -4.18
CA ILE A 234 18.67 3.77 -5.43
C ILE A 234 17.68 3.99 -6.57
N LEU A 235 18.09 4.77 -7.57
CA LEU A 235 17.40 4.88 -8.85
C LEU A 235 18.28 4.29 -9.94
N MET A 236 17.71 3.45 -10.79
CA MET A 236 18.43 2.71 -11.81
C MET A 236 17.67 2.72 -13.13
N ASP A 237 18.42 2.77 -14.23
CA ASP A 237 17.89 2.84 -15.59
C ASP A 237 18.68 1.90 -16.50
N LEU A 238 17.97 1.19 -17.38
CA LEU A 238 18.62 0.30 -18.34
C LEU A 238 19.20 1.09 -19.51
N ASP A 239 20.52 0.96 -19.69
CA ASP A 239 21.24 1.73 -20.67
C ASP A 239 20.80 1.36 -22.09
N HIS A 240 20.54 2.39 -22.91
CA HIS A 240 20.19 2.24 -24.32
C HIS A 240 18.95 1.37 -24.58
N PHE A 241 18.02 1.28 -23.64
CA PHE A 241 16.83 0.42 -23.75
C PHE A 241 15.98 0.71 -25.00
N HIS A 242 15.83 1.98 -25.37
CA HIS A 242 15.17 2.34 -26.65
C HIS A 242 15.88 1.74 -27.88
N LYS A 243 17.22 1.73 -27.92
CA LYS A 243 17.99 1.11 -29.02
C LYS A 243 17.80 -0.40 -29.03
N LEU A 244 17.75 -1.03 -27.86
CA LEU A 244 17.46 -2.45 -27.71
C LEU A 244 16.09 -2.79 -28.30
N ASN A 245 15.04 -2.04 -27.94
CA ASN A 245 13.69 -2.21 -28.50
C ASN A 245 13.67 -2.01 -30.02
N ASN A 246 14.39 -1.03 -30.55
CA ASN A 246 14.45 -0.81 -32.00
C ASN A 246 15.19 -1.93 -32.75
N THR A 247 16.09 -2.64 -32.08
CA THR A 247 16.91 -3.70 -32.70
C THR A 247 16.22 -5.06 -32.60
N TYR A 248 15.65 -5.40 -31.46
CA TYR A 248 15.11 -6.73 -31.15
C TYR A 248 13.59 -6.76 -30.98
N GLY A 249 12.92 -5.60 -31.09
CA GLY A 249 11.49 -5.46 -30.87
C GLY A 249 11.09 -5.33 -29.41
N HIS A 250 9.87 -4.83 -29.18
CA HIS A 250 9.33 -4.61 -27.84
C HIS A 250 9.18 -5.90 -27.01
N LEU A 251 8.91 -7.04 -27.65
CA LEU A 251 8.81 -8.32 -26.94
C LEU A 251 10.15 -8.76 -26.33
N ALA A 252 11.27 -8.45 -27.00
CA ALA A 252 12.60 -8.63 -26.44
C ALA A 252 12.85 -7.66 -25.27
N GLY A 253 12.41 -6.41 -25.39
CA GLY A 253 12.44 -5.45 -24.29
C GLY A 253 11.69 -5.92 -23.04
N ASP A 254 10.47 -6.42 -23.22
CA ASP A 254 9.66 -7.00 -22.14
C ASP A 254 10.31 -8.24 -21.52
N PHE A 255 10.97 -9.06 -22.33
CA PHE A 255 11.80 -10.16 -21.84
C PHE A 255 12.95 -9.65 -20.97
N ILE A 256 13.68 -8.62 -21.41
CA ILE A 256 14.78 -8.04 -20.64
C ILE A 256 14.30 -7.45 -19.32
N LEU A 257 13.24 -6.64 -19.33
CA LEU A 257 12.69 -6.03 -18.11
C LEU A 257 12.31 -7.07 -17.06
N ARG A 258 11.65 -8.16 -17.47
CA ARG A 258 11.28 -9.27 -16.59
C ARG A 258 12.49 -9.96 -15.97
N ASN A 259 13.49 -10.26 -16.80
CA ASN A 259 14.65 -11.01 -16.34
C ASN A 259 15.57 -10.14 -15.46
N VAL A 260 15.73 -8.86 -15.77
CA VAL A 260 16.48 -7.93 -14.92
C VAL A 260 15.79 -7.74 -13.57
N ALA A 261 14.46 -7.53 -13.56
CA ALA A 261 13.71 -7.44 -12.31
C ALA A 261 13.88 -8.70 -11.46
N SER A 262 13.71 -9.91 -12.05
CA SER A 262 13.91 -11.17 -11.33
C SER A 262 15.33 -11.34 -10.81
N LEU A 263 16.34 -10.91 -11.57
CA LEU A 263 17.74 -10.99 -11.19
C LEU A 263 18.05 -10.08 -9.99
N ILE A 264 17.55 -8.85 -10.01
CA ILE A 264 17.72 -7.88 -8.93
C ILE A 264 16.99 -8.36 -7.67
N SER A 265 15.73 -8.79 -7.77
CA SER A 265 14.94 -9.25 -6.62
C SER A 265 15.61 -10.35 -5.81
N ARG A 266 16.34 -11.27 -6.43
CA ARG A 266 17.07 -12.36 -5.74
C ARG A 266 18.27 -11.88 -4.93
N ASN A 267 18.70 -10.63 -5.14
CA ASN A 267 19.85 -10.02 -4.49
C ASN A 267 19.45 -9.01 -3.41
N LEU A 268 18.15 -8.82 -3.17
CA LEU A 268 17.62 -7.90 -2.17
C LEU A 268 17.12 -8.67 -0.94
N ARG A 269 17.10 -7.99 0.20
CA ARG A 269 16.55 -8.51 1.44
C ARG A 269 15.03 -8.41 1.42
N LYS A 270 14.37 -9.10 2.35
CA LYS A 270 12.91 -9.06 2.47
C LYS A 270 12.40 -7.68 2.90
N GLU A 271 13.24 -6.93 3.62
CA GLU A 271 12.96 -5.61 4.16
C GLU A 271 13.20 -4.49 3.13
N ASP A 272 13.87 -4.79 2.01
CA ASP A 272 14.10 -3.83 0.93
C ASP A 272 12.86 -3.75 0.04
N PHE A 273 12.51 -2.54 -0.40
CA PHE A 273 11.41 -2.35 -1.35
C PHE A 273 11.97 -2.15 -2.74
N PHE A 274 11.46 -2.88 -3.72
CA PHE A 274 11.89 -2.80 -5.11
C PHE A 274 10.68 -2.60 -6.01
N GLY A 275 10.72 -1.55 -6.83
CA GLY A 275 9.62 -1.21 -7.71
C GLY A 275 10.06 -0.71 -9.08
N ARG A 276 9.14 -0.84 -10.04
CA ARG A 276 9.27 -0.27 -11.37
C ARG A 276 8.80 1.20 -11.31
N TYR A 277 9.75 2.11 -11.48
CA TYR A 277 9.53 3.55 -11.27
C TYR A 277 9.10 4.28 -12.55
N GLY A 278 9.52 3.74 -13.70
CA GLY A 278 9.24 4.25 -15.05
C GLY A 278 9.23 3.12 -16.08
N GLY A 279 9.33 3.46 -17.36
CA GLY A 279 9.34 2.48 -18.46
C GLY A 279 10.44 1.43 -18.29
N GLU A 280 11.69 1.88 -18.33
CA GLU A 280 12.90 1.08 -18.07
C GLU A 280 13.61 1.43 -16.76
N GLU A 281 12.97 2.23 -15.91
CA GLU A 281 13.51 2.69 -14.64
C GLU A 281 13.00 1.83 -13.48
N PHE A 282 13.91 1.47 -12.60
CA PHE A 282 13.60 0.80 -11.34
C PHE A 282 14.12 1.61 -10.16
N ALA A 283 13.50 1.42 -9.00
CA ALA A 283 13.90 2.07 -7.76
C ALA A 283 13.95 1.06 -6.61
N ILE A 284 14.93 1.23 -5.73
CA ILE A 284 15.10 0.41 -4.52
C ILE A 284 15.16 1.33 -3.31
N LEU A 285 14.39 0.99 -2.29
CA LEU A 285 14.42 1.64 -0.99
C LEU A 285 15.05 0.68 0.02
N LEU A 286 16.05 1.16 0.75
CA LEU A 286 16.89 0.36 1.65
C LEU A 286 16.78 0.91 3.08
N PRO A 287 15.79 0.46 3.88
CA PRO A 287 15.71 0.82 5.30
C PRO A 287 16.93 0.33 6.07
N GLU A 288 17.37 1.14 7.04
CA GLU A 288 18.47 0.84 7.96
C GLU A 288 19.84 0.63 7.25
N ILE A 289 20.01 1.23 6.06
CA ILE A 289 21.23 1.14 5.27
C ILE A 289 21.77 2.54 5.01
N LYS A 290 23.02 2.75 5.44
CA LYS A 290 23.82 3.95 5.15
C LYS A 290 24.38 3.94 3.72
N ILE A 291 24.78 5.12 3.25
CA ILE A 291 25.26 5.35 1.88
C ILE A 291 26.36 4.38 1.41
N ASP A 292 27.39 4.11 2.24
CA ASP A 292 28.50 3.25 1.83
C ASP A 292 28.04 1.84 1.46
N ASN A 293 27.12 1.27 2.26
CA ASN A 293 26.58 -0.06 2.04
C ASN A 293 25.59 -0.07 0.86
N ALA A 294 24.84 1.02 0.67
CA ALA A 294 23.98 1.19 -0.50
C ALA A 294 24.80 1.23 -1.80
N MET A 295 25.95 1.93 -1.80
CA MET A 295 26.88 1.98 -2.94
C MET A 295 27.45 0.60 -3.26
N LEU A 296 27.85 -0.18 -2.24
CA LEU A 296 28.32 -1.56 -2.45
C LEU A 296 27.24 -2.46 -3.06
N LEU A 297 26.00 -2.34 -2.57
CA LEU A 297 24.87 -3.07 -3.16
C LEU A 297 24.60 -2.62 -4.59
N ALA A 298 24.56 -1.32 -4.86
CA ALA A 298 24.37 -0.76 -6.20
C ALA A 298 25.44 -1.28 -7.19
N GLU A 299 26.72 -1.28 -6.80
CA GLU A 299 27.80 -1.77 -7.65
C GLU A 299 27.67 -3.28 -7.91
N LYS A 300 27.28 -4.05 -6.89
CA LYS A 300 26.95 -5.46 -7.05
C LYS A 300 25.81 -5.65 -8.06
N LEU A 301 24.71 -4.89 -7.93
CA LEU A 301 23.56 -4.98 -8.82
C LEU A 301 23.90 -4.59 -10.27
N ARG A 302 24.70 -3.54 -10.45
CA ARG A 302 25.22 -3.14 -11.76
C ARG A 302 26.04 -4.27 -12.40
N SER A 303 26.98 -4.83 -11.65
CA SER A 303 27.86 -5.90 -12.13
C SER A 303 27.08 -7.17 -12.52
N ILE A 304 26.09 -7.60 -11.72
CA ILE A 304 25.30 -8.79 -12.07
C ILE A 304 24.45 -8.57 -13.33
N VAL A 305 23.92 -7.36 -13.57
CA VAL A 305 23.16 -7.05 -14.78
C VAL A 305 24.07 -7.09 -16.00
N GLU A 306 25.24 -6.47 -15.92
CA GLU A 306 26.25 -6.46 -16.98
C GLU A 306 26.70 -7.87 -17.38
N HIS A 307 26.87 -8.78 -16.42
CA HIS A 307 27.38 -10.13 -16.66
C HIS A 307 26.26 -11.17 -16.87
N ALA A 308 24.99 -10.76 -16.86
CA ALA A 308 23.88 -11.67 -17.06
C ALA A 308 23.77 -12.08 -18.54
N ASN A 309 23.57 -13.38 -18.76
CA ASN A 309 23.36 -13.94 -20.08
C ASN A 309 21.88 -13.89 -20.46
N PHE A 310 21.44 -12.81 -21.09
CA PHE A 310 20.09 -12.74 -21.65
C PHE A 310 20.09 -13.32 -23.08
N THR A 311 19.34 -14.41 -23.29
CA THR A 311 19.17 -15.01 -24.61
C THR A 311 17.69 -14.98 -25.01
N TYR A 312 17.38 -14.33 -26.12
CA TYR A 312 16.03 -14.19 -26.65
C TYR A 312 16.01 -14.64 -28.11
N GLU A 313 15.16 -15.62 -28.44
CA GLU A 313 15.05 -16.20 -29.80
C GLU A 313 16.38 -16.66 -30.43
N GLY A 314 17.35 -17.04 -29.58
CA GLY A 314 18.69 -17.50 -30.01
C GLY A 314 19.76 -16.40 -30.01
N ASP A 315 19.37 -15.13 -29.95
CA ASP A 315 20.31 -14.01 -29.87
C ASP A 315 20.71 -13.71 -28.43
N ARG A 316 22.00 -13.45 -28.23
CA ARG A 316 22.52 -12.93 -26.95
C ARG A 316 22.37 -11.42 -26.92
N ILE A 317 21.67 -10.92 -25.90
CA ILE A 317 21.42 -9.50 -25.69
C ILE A 317 22.25 -9.03 -24.49
N SER A 318 23.16 -8.09 -24.72
CA SER A 318 23.94 -7.45 -23.66
C SER A 318 23.19 -6.25 -23.11
N VAL A 319 23.09 -6.16 -21.78
CA VAL A 319 22.37 -5.08 -21.09
C VAL A 319 23.24 -4.55 -19.96
N THR A 320 23.32 -3.24 -19.83
CA THR A 320 23.96 -2.58 -18.69
C THR A 320 22.97 -1.63 -18.03
N THR A 321 23.31 -1.15 -16.84
CA THR A 321 22.48 -0.20 -16.11
C THR A 321 23.32 0.92 -15.51
N SER A 322 22.79 2.13 -15.54
CA SER A 322 23.32 3.27 -14.80
C SER A 322 22.51 3.44 -13.52
N ILE A 323 23.19 3.79 -12.42
CA ILE A 323 22.60 3.83 -11.09
C ILE A 323 23.00 5.11 -10.35
N GLY A 324 22.02 5.81 -9.78
CA GLY A 324 22.20 6.92 -8.84
C GLY A 324 21.78 6.51 -7.44
N VAL A 325 22.56 6.90 -6.43
CA VAL A 325 22.31 6.55 -5.02
C VAL A 325 22.26 7.80 -4.15
N SER A 326 21.25 7.89 -3.29
CA SER A 326 21.12 8.91 -2.26
C SER A 326 20.77 8.30 -0.91
N THR A 327 21.01 9.03 0.18
CA THR A 327 20.65 8.60 1.54
C THR A 327 20.05 9.79 2.29
N VAL A 328 19.07 9.52 3.16
CA VAL A 328 18.49 10.52 4.04
C VAL A 328 19.59 11.12 4.91
N THR A 329 19.65 12.45 4.93
CA THR A 329 20.53 13.24 5.77
C THR A 329 19.70 14.29 6.51
N GLU A 330 20.29 15.00 7.47
CA GLU A 330 19.62 16.10 8.14
C GLU A 330 19.16 17.19 7.16
N SER A 331 19.95 17.46 6.12
CA SER A 331 19.67 18.51 5.12
C SER A 331 18.54 18.19 4.15
N ILE A 332 18.20 16.91 3.93
CA ILE A 332 17.12 16.53 3.02
C ILE A 332 15.77 16.81 3.69
N ALA A 333 14.96 17.70 3.15
CA ALA A 333 13.72 18.15 3.78
C ALA A 333 12.56 17.15 3.63
N ASN A 334 12.46 16.49 2.48
CA ASN A 334 11.37 15.57 2.15
C ASN A 334 11.84 14.44 1.20
N GLU A 335 10.98 13.46 1.00
CA GLU A 335 11.25 12.31 0.13
C GLU A 335 11.45 12.70 -1.34
N THR A 336 10.79 13.76 -1.81
CA THR A 336 10.96 14.28 -3.16
C THR A 336 12.40 14.76 -3.41
N GLU A 337 13.02 15.41 -2.43
CA GLU A 337 14.43 15.82 -2.50
C GLU A 337 15.39 14.61 -2.45
N LEU A 338 15.07 13.56 -1.69
CA LEU A 338 15.84 12.32 -1.69
C LEU A 338 15.87 11.67 -3.09
N VAL A 339 14.70 11.59 -3.74
CA VAL A 339 14.58 11.08 -5.11
C VAL A 339 15.35 11.94 -6.09
N LYS A 340 15.19 13.27 -6.02
CA LYS A 340 15.89 14.21 -6.89
C LYS A 340 17.41 14.05 -6.82
N LYS A 341 17.96 13.90 -5.62
CA LYS A 341 19.39 13.63 -5.42
C LYS A 341 19.86 12.36 -6.13
N ALA A 342 19.09 11.27 -6.05
CA ALA A 342 19.42 10.05 -6.77
C ALA A 342 19.26 10.19 -8.29
N ASP A 343 18.29 10.96 -8.75
CA ASP A 343 18.10 11.29 -10.16
C ASP A 343 19.28 12.10 -10.74
N ASP A 344 19.73 13.13 -10.02
CA ASP A 344 20.93 13.91 -10.37
C ASP A 344 22.17 13.02 -10.45
N ALA A 345 22.35 12.09 -9.49
CA ALA A 345 23.44 11.11 -9.53
C ALA A 345 23.31 10.12 -10.70
N LEU A 346 22.09 9.65 -11.00
CA LEU A 346 21.84 8.78 -12.16
C LEU A 346 22.16 9.49 -13.47
N TYR A 347 21.80 10.77 -13.58
CA TYR A 347 22.16 11.61 -14.71
C TYR A 347 23.69 11.68 -14.88
N ASP A 348 24.43 11.90 -13.78
CA ASP A 348 25.89 11.91 -13.79
C ASP A 348 26.47 10.56 -14.25
N ALA A 349 25.90 9.44 -13.80
CA ALA A 349 26.34 8.10 -14.23
C ALA A 349 26.17 7.92 -15.75
N LYS A 350 25.04 8.37 -16.29
CA LYS A 350 24.77 8.37 -17.74
C LYS A 350 25.73 9.29 -18.50
N ALA A 351 26.01 10.48 -17.97
CA ALA A 351 26.92 11.45 -18.57
C ALA A 351 28.39 10.98 -18.57
N LYS A 352 28.82 10.26 -17.53
CA LYS A 352 30.18 9.72 -17.37
C LYS A 352 30.42 8.41 -18.14
N GLY A 353 29.55 8.06 -19.08
CA GLY A 353 29.73 6.92 -19.98
C GLY A 353 28.85 5.70 -19.68
N ARG A 354 27.83 5.84 -18.84
CA ARG A 354 26.87 4.76 -18.48
C ARG A 354 27.54 3.58 -17.78
N ASN A 355 26.76 2.53 -17.48
CA ASN A 355 27.23 1.33 -16.79
C ASN A 355 28.06 1.65 -15.54
N LYS A 356 27.53 2.55 -14.71
CA LYS A 356 28.22 3.17 -13.57
C LYS A 356 27.27 3.41 -12.42
N VAL A 357 27.83 3.49 -11.22
CA VAL A 357 27.14 3.93 -10.02
C VAL A 357 27.70 5.28 -9.58
N GLU A 358 26.82 6.24 -9.32
CA GLU A 358 27.17 7.55 -8.78
C GLU A 358 26.40 7.82 -7.49
N ARG A 359 27.00 8.64 -6.63
CA ARG A 359 26.43 9.06 -5.34
C ARG A 359 26.07 10.54 -5.38
N ALA A 360 25.00 10.91 -4.68
CA ALA A 360 24.48 12.28 -4.59
C ALA A 360 25.08 13.18 -3.50
#